data_AF-A0A2R5FQ42-F1
#
_entry.id   AF-A0A2R5FQ42-F1
#
_cell.length_a   1.000
_cell.length_b   1.000
_cell.length_c   1.000
_cell.angle_alpha   90.00
_cell.angle_beta   90.00
_cell.angle_gamma   90.00
#
_symmetry.space_group_name_H-M   'P 1'
#
loop_
_entity.id
_entity.type
_entity.pdbx_description
1 polymer ?
#
loop_
_entity_poly.entity_id
_entity_poly.type
_entity_poly.pdbx_seq_one_letter_code
_entity_poly.pdbx_strand_id
1 'polypeptide(L)'
;MLLELAIADAYGAGFEYADEMLVNNDLSRYVQHPRFRLNPGIYTDDTQMSIAIAEVIVAQAPWTVEVLADSFVRAFKRDEREGYARSFYHFLREIQDGEEFLTKINPESDKSGAAMRAAPIGIYPTPEKFHTDEKKPSF
;
A
#
# COMPACT_ATOMS: atom_id res chain seq x y z
N MET A 1 10.27 6.07 -9.47
CA MET A 1 10.12 5.06 -8.40
C MET A 1 8.72 4.47 -8.33
N LEU A 2 7.63 5.26 -8.33
CA LEU A 2 6.27 4.70 -8.23
C LEU A 2 5.88 3.84 -9.43
N LEU A 3 6.31 4.21 -10.64
CA LEU A 3 6.07 3.42 -11.86
C LEU A 3 6.78 2.06 -11.79
N GLU A 4 8.05 2.05 -11.37
CA GLU A 4 8.86 0.84 -11.24
C GLU A 4 8.30 -0.08 -10.15
N LEU A 5 7.82 0.48 -9.04
CA LEU A 5 7.09 -0.26 -8.01
C LEU A 5 5.83 -0.91 -8.61
N ALA A 6 5.02 -0.15 -9.35
CA ALA A 6 3.80 -0.67 -9.97
C ALA A 6 4.06 -1.78 -10.99
N ILE A 7 5.13 -1.64 -11.79
CA ILE A 7 5.55 -2.67 -12.74
C ILE A 7 5.97 -3.94 -11.99
N ALA A 8 6.77 -3.80 -10.93
CA ALA A 8 7.29 -4.93 -10.16
C ALA A 8 6.19 -5.66 -9.39
N ASP A 9 5.28 -4.92 -8.76
CA ASP A 9 4.08 -5.43 -8.10
C ASP A 9 3.22 -6.23 -9.10
N ALA A 10 2.76 -5.59 -10.18
CA ALA A 10 1.90 -6.22 -11.17
C ALA A 10 2.53 -7.46 -11.83
N TYR A 11 3.87 -7.47 -11.98
CA TYR A 11 4.61 -8.61 -12.47
C TYR A 11 4.70 -9.73 -11.44
N GLY A 12 5.13 -9.40 -10.21
CA GLY A 12 5.33 -10.33 -9.11
C GLY A 12 4.05 -11.02 -8.68
N ALA A 13 2.91 -10.33 -8.72
CA ALA A 13 1.60 -10.88 -8.40
C ALA A 13 1.27 -12.14 -9.20
N GLY A 14 1.71 -12.23 -10.47
CA GLY A 14 1.50 -13.42 -11.29
C GLY A 14 2.20 -14.69 -10.75
N PHE A 15 3.21 -14.52 -9.89
CA PHE A 15 4.03 -15.60 -9.34
C PHE A 15 3.82 -15.80 -7.83
N GLU A 16 2.97 -15.00 -7.19
CA GLU A 16 2.70 -15.14 -5.76
C GLU A 16 2.06 -16.51 -5.46
N TYR A 17 2.68 -17.27 -4.55
CA TYR A 17 2.30 -18.66 -4.21
C TYR A 17 2.34 -19.67 -5.37
N ALA A 18 3.08 -19.39 -6.44
CA ALA A 18 3.25 -20.35 -7.54
C ALA A 18 4.26 -21.46 -7.16
N ASP A 19 3.91 -22.72 -7.44
CA ASP A 19 4.75 -23.88 -7.13
C ASP A 19 6.01 -23.98 -8.03
N GLU A 20 5.97 -23.42 -9.25
CA GLU A 20 7.01 -23.55 -10.27
C GLU A 20 7.46 -22.17 -10.82
N MET A 21 8.09 -21.34 -9.99
CA MET A 21 8.51 -19.99 -10.41
C MET A 21 9.58 -19.94 -11.50
N LEU A 22 10.41 -20.98 -11.67
CA LEU A 22 11.68 -20.85 -12.40
C LEU A 22 11.60 -21.09 -13.91
N VAL A 23 10.68 -21.95 -14.38
CA VAL A 23 10.67 -22.34 -15.80
C VAL A 23 9.95 -21.32 -16.70
N ASN A 24 9.15 -20.42 -16.09
CA ASN A 24 8.25 -19.51 -16.82
C ASN A 24 8.40 -18.02 -16.47
N ASN A 25 9.38 -17.65 -15.63
CA ASN A 25 9.65 -16.26 -15.24
C ASN A 25 10.84 -15.71 -16.04
N ASP A 26 10.58 -15.24 -17.25
CA ASP A 26 11.58 -14.68 -18.18
C ASP A 26 11.45 -13.16 -18.39
N LEU A 27 10.61 -12.51 -17.57
CA LEU A 27 10.28 -11.08 -17.64
C LEU A 27 9.59 -10.64 -18.95
N SER A 28 9.17 -11.57 -19.82
CA SER A 28 8.62 -11.23 -21.14
C SER A 28 7.16 -10.78 -21.12
N ARG A 29 6.39 -11.16 -20.09
CA ARG A 29 4.95 -10.89 -19.99
C ARG A 29 4.43 -10.95 -18.56
N TYR A 30 3.33 -10.25 -18.31
CA TYR A 30 2.50 -10.48 -17.13
C TYR A 30 1.74 -11.80 -17.26
N VAL A 31 1.57 -12.52 -16.15
CA VAL A 31 0.87 -13.81 -16.11
C VAL A 31 -0.30 -13.78 -15.13
N GLN A 32 -1.24 -14.71 -15.31
CA GLN A 32 -2.42 -14.82 -14.45
C GLN A 32 -2.01 -15.23 -13.04
N HIS A 33 -2.49 -14.49 -12.03
CA HIS A 33 -2.30 -14.86 -10.64
C HIS A 33 -2.92 -16.26 -10.38
N PRO A 34 -2.23 -17.19 -9.69
CA PRO A 34 -2.69 -18.58 -9.55
C PRO A 34 -3.98 -18.74 -8.73
N ARG A 35 -4.21 -17.85 -7.75
CA ARG A 35 -5.38 -17.88 -6.85
C ARG A 35 -6.48 -16.86 -7.13
N PHE A 36 -6.15 -15.68 -7.65
CA PHE A 36 -7.05 -14.55 -7.85
C PHE A 36 -7.39 -14.36 -9.32
N ARG A 37 -8.56 -13.79 -9.63
CA ARG A 37 -8.98 -13.50 -11.01
C ARG A 37 -8.62 -12.08 -11.44
N LEU A 38 -7.44 -11.62 -11.03
CA LEU A 38 -6.87 -10.36 -11.47
C LEU A 38 -6.39 -10.48 -12.92
N ASN A 39 -6.73 -9.51 -13.77
CA ASN A 39 -6.16 -9.47 -15.11
C ASN A 39 -4.63 -9.31 -15.01
N PRO A 40 -3.83 -10.01 -15.84
CA PRO A 40 -2.38 -9.83 -15.84
C PRO A 40 -1.99 -8.37 -16.08
N GLY A 41 -1.04 -7.86 -15.28
CA GLY A 41 -0.58 -6.47 -15.36
C GLY A 41 -1.34 -5.48 -14.48
N ILE A 42 -2.31 -5.95 -13.70
CA ILE A 42 -2.96 -5.17 -12.65
C ILE A 42 -2.13 -5.28 -11.36
N TYR A 43 -1.75 -4.12 -10.80
CA TYR A 43 -1.04 -4.03 -9.53
C TYR A 43 -1.92 -4.40 -8.32
N THR A 44 -1.33 -4.72 -7.18
CA THR A 44 -2.03 -5.13 -5.95
C THR A 44 -2.01 -4.04 -4.86
N ASP A 45 -2.08 -4.44 -3.61
CA ASP A 45 -2.03 -3.61 -2.42
C ASP A 45 -0.73 -2.83 -2.28
N ASP A 46 0.42 -3.38 -2.67
CA ASP A 46 1.72 -2.70 -2.64
C ASP A 46 1.64 -1.32 -3.34
N THR A 47 1.13 -1.32 -4.57
CA THR A 47 0.97 -0.10 -5.36
C THR A 47 -0.22 0.73 -4.90
N GLN A 48 -1.38 0.13 -4.60
CA GLN A 48 -2.55 0.91 -4.19
C GLN A 48 -2.28 1.70 -2.89
N MET A 49 -1.62 1.07 -1.92
CA MET A 49 -1.23 1.75 -0.67
C MET A 49 -0.10 2.76 -0.89
N SER A 50 0.82 2.51 -1.84
CA SER A 50 1.82 3.50 -2.24
C SER A 50 1.19 4.73 -2.88
N ILE A 51 0.16 4.56 -3.72
CA ILE A 51 -0.60 5.65 -4.32
C ILE A 51 -1.27 6.49 -3.22
N ALA A 52 -1.88 5.87 -2.21
CA ALA A 52 -2.49 6.60 -1.09
C ALA A 52 -1.48 7.52 -0.38
N ILE A 53 -0.25 7.04 -0.15
CA ILE A 53 0.83 7.86 0.45
C ILE A 53 1.25 8.98 -0.52
N ALA A 54 1.42 8.67 -1.80
CA ALA A 54 1.79 9.66 -2.80
C ALA A 54 0.73 10.78 -2.93
N GLU A 55 -0.56 10.43 -2.84
CA GLU A 55 -1.67 11.40 -2.85
C GLU A 55 -1.59 12.37 -1.67
N VAL A 56 -1.32 11.88 -0.45
CA VAL A 56 -1.11 12.71 0.75
C VAL A 56 0.06 13.68 0.54
N ILE A 57 1.18 13.18 0.00
CA ILE A 57 2.39 13.97 -0.27
C ILE A 57 2.10 15.07 -1.30
N VAL A 58 1.50 14.72 -2.44
CA VAL A 58 1.22 15.65 -3.54
C VAL A 58 0.19 16.71 -3.12
N ALA A 59 -0.81 16.32 -2.33
CA ALA A 59 -1.81 17.24 -1.79
C ALA A 59 -1.25 18.16 -0.69
N GLN A 60 0.00 17.94 -0.23
CA GLN A 60 0.58 18.62 0.93
C GLN A 60 -0.33 18.53 2.17
N ALA A 61 -1.03 17.40 2.30
CA ALA A 61 -1.91 17.18 3.44
C ALA A 61 -1.09 17.02 4.73
N PRO A 62 -1.68 17.31 5.91
CA PRO A 62 -1.02 17.07 7.19
C PRO A 62 -0.50 15.64 7.29
N TRP A 63 0.76 15.47 7.69
CA TRP A 63 1.36 14.16 7.85
C TRP A 63 1.01 13.57 9.23
N THR A 64 -0.26 13.18 9.37
CA THR A 64 -0.77 12.59 10.61
C THR A 64 -1.29 11.18 10.39
N VAL A 65 -1.42 10.42 11.47
CA VAL A 65 -1.90 9.04 11.44
C VAL A 65 -3.35 8.97 10.94
N GLU A 66 -4.17 9.95 11.29
CA GLU A 66 -5.57 10.09 10.89
C GLU A 66 -5.69 10.32 9.38
N VAL A 67 -4.88 11.24 8.83
CA VAL A 67 -4.87 11.52 7.39
C VAL A 67 -4.41 10.30 6.59
N LEU A 68 -3.38 9.58 7.06
CA LEU A 68 -2.89 8.39 6.40
C LEU A 68 -3.91 7.24 6.47
N ALA A 69 -4.51 7.00 7.63
CA ALA A 69 -5.54 5.97 7.80
C ALA A 69 -6.74 6.21 6.89
N ASP A 70 -7.27 7.43 6.88
CA ASP A 70 -8.37 7.81 5.99
C ASP A 70 -7.98 7.68 4.51
N SER A 71 -6.75 8.06 4.15
CA SER A 71 -6.26 7.93 2.77
C SER A 71 -6.15 6.47 2.33
N PHE A 72 -5.75 5.55 3.21
CA PHE A 72 -5.74 4.12 2.89
C PHE A 72 -7.15 3.58 2.67
N VAL A 73 -8.10 3.94 3.52
CA VAL A 73 -9.50 3.52 3.36
C VAL A 73 -10.09 4.10 2.07
N ARG A 74 -9.93 5.40 1.82
CA ARG A 74 -10.41 6.03 0.58
C ARG A 74 -9.80 5.42 -0.67
N ALA A 75 -8.49 5.16 -0.68
CA ALA A 75 -7.82 4.55 -1.83
C ALA A 75 -8.36 3.16 -2.14
N PHE A 76 -8.59 2.33 -1.10
CA PHE A 76 -9.20 1.01 -1.25
C PHE A 76 -10.66 1.10 -1.72
N LYS A 77 -11.51 1.89 -1.05
CA LYS A 77 -12.94 2.02 -1.39
C LYS A 77 -13.18 2.61 -2.77
N ARG A 78 -12.28 3.48 -3.24
CA ARG A 78 -12.33 4.06 -4.59
C ARG A 78 -12.16 3.00 -5.68
N ASP A 79 -11.46 1.90 -5.37
CA ASP A 79 -11.05 0.90 -6.34
C ASP A 79 -10.73 -0.44 -5.64
N GLU A 80 -11.77 -1.11 -5.13
CA GLU A 80 -11.61 -2.36 -4.38
C GLU A 80 -10.98 -3.45 -5.27
N ARG A 81 -9.88 -4.05 -4.82
CA ARG A 81 -9.14 -5.08 -5.58
C ARG A 81 -8.62 -6.20 -4.69
N GLU A 82 -8.49 -7.39 -5.28
CA GLU A 82 -7.80 -8.53 -4.67
C GLU A 82 -6.28 -8.28 -4.64
N GLY A 83 -5.53 -9.10 -3.90
CA GLY A 83 -4.07 -8.98 -3.72
C GLY A 83 -3.67 -8.61 -2.29
N TYR A 84 -4.56 -7.89 -1.57
CA TYR A 84 -4.42 -7.72 -0.12
C TYR A 84 -4.38 -9.04 0.63
N ALA A 85 -3.60 -9.08 1.72
CA ALA A 85 -3.69 -10.14 2.71
C ALA A 85 -5.16 -10.35 3.14
N ARG A 86 -5.64 -11.59 3.12
CA ARG A 86 -7.08 -11.92 3.26
C ARG A 86 -7.76 -11.23 4.44
N SER A 87 -7.16 -11.25 5.63
CA SER A 87 -7.72 -10.60 6.82
C SER A 87 -7.81 -9.08 6.66
N PHE A 88 -6.78 -8.46 6.08
CA PHE A 88 -6.73 -7.02 5.86
C PHE A 88 -7.68 -6.57 4.74
N TYR A 89 -7.85 -7.37 3.69
CA TYR A 89 -8.90 -7.16 2.69
C TYR A 89 -10.30 -7.14 3.32
N HIS A 90 -10.64 -8.15 4.12
CA HIS A 90 -11.94 -8.20 4.80
C HIS A 90 -12.12 -7.03 5.76
N PHE A 91 -11.08 -6.70 6.53
CA PHE A 91 -11.06 -5.53 7.40
C PHE A 91 -11.38 -4.23 6.64
N LEU A 92 -10.69 -3.96 5.54
CA LEU A 92 -10.92 -2.76 4.71
C LEU A 92 -12.31 -2.73 4.07
N ARG A 93 -12.91 -3.89 3.77
CA ARG A 93 -14.29 -3.99 3.28
C ARG A 93 -15.33 -3.66 4.35
N GLU A 94 -15.07 -4.02 5.61
CA GLU A 94 -16.01 -3.83 6.73
C GLU A 94 -16.01 -2.40 7.25
N ILE A 95 -14.84 -1.78 7.37
CA ILE A 95 -14.72 -0.41 7.91
C ILE A 95 -15.17 0.66 6.92
N GLN A 96 -15.55 1.83 7.44
CA GLN A 96 -16.06 2.93 6.62
C GLN A 96 -15.04 4.04 6.36
N ASP A 97 -14.19 4.36 7.34
CA ASP A 97 -13.31 5.52 7.31
C ASP A 97 -12.02 5.29 8.12
N GLY A 98 -11.17 6.32 8.17
CA GLY A 98 -9.92 6.31 8.92
C GLY A 98 -10.10 6.21 10.45
N GLU A 99 -11.22 6.68 11.01
CA GLU A 99 -11.49 6.59 12.45
C GLU A 99 -11.74 5.13 12.84
N GLU A 100 -12.59 4.43 12.08
CA GLU A 100 -12.80 3.00 12.27
C GLU A 100 -11.54 2.20 11.99
N PHE A 101 -10.73 2.60 10.99
CA PHE A 101 -9.44 1.97 10.72
C PHE A 101 -8.58 1.98 12.00
N LEU A 102 -8.37 3.15 12.58
CA LEU A 102 -7.48 3.31 13.74
C LEU A 102 -8.03 2.62 15.00
N THR A 103 -9.35 2.62 15.16
CA THR A 103 -10.01 1.99 16.32
C THR A 103 -9.95 0.47 16.27
N LYS A 104 -10.06 -0.12 15.07
CA LYS A 104 -10.27 -1.57 14.90
C LYS A 104 -9.04 -2.33 14.39
N ILE A 105 -8.03 -1.65 13.84
CA ILE A 105 -6.83 -2.30 13.31
C ILE A 105 -6.04 -2.97 14.44
N ASN A 106 -5.51 -4.17 14.17
CA ASN A 106 -4.40 -4.71 14.96
C ASN A 106 -3.09 -4.17 14.40
N PRO A 107 -2.38 -3.27 15.12
CA PRO A 107 -1.13 -2.69 14.63
C PRO A 107 0.06 -3.68 14.69
N GLU A 108 -0.08 -4.81 15.40
CA GLU A 108 0.99 -5.79 15.52
C GLU A 108 1.03 -6.72 14.30
N SER A 109 2.10 -6.60 13.52
CA SER A 109 2.35 -7.45 12.36
C SER A 109 3.85 -7.64 12.13
N ASP A 110 4.25 -8.86 11.78
CA ASP A 110 5.59 -9.24 11.35
C ASP A 110 5.70 -9.32 9.81
N LYS A 111 4.70 -8.79 9.09
CA LYS A 111 4.61 -8.87 7.62
C LYS A 111 5.11 -7.59 6.95
N SER A 112 5.35 -7.67 5.64
CA SER A 112 5.90 -6.59 4.81
C SER A 112 4.95 -5.42 4.54
N GLY A 113 3.71 -5.47 5.02
CA GLY A 113 2.64 -4.51 4.67
C GLY A 113 3.03 -3.04 4.80
N ALA A 114 3.81 -2.68 5.82
CA ALA A 114 4.30 -1.32 6.00
C ALA A 114 5.47 -0.98 5.07
N ALA A 115 6.39 -1.92 4.86
CA ALA A 115 7.60 -1.71 4.05
C ALA A 115 7.30 -1.61 2.56
N MET A 116 6.38 -2.45 2.04
CA MET A 116 6.06 -2.51 0.60
C MET A 116 5.54 -1.18 0.04
N ARG A 117 4.93 -0.34 0.90
CA ARG A 117 4.35 0.95 0.52
C ARG A 117 5.21 2.17 0.83
N ALA A 118 6.41 1.98 1.39
CA ALA A 118 7.21 3.10 1.91
C ALA A 118 7.92 3.93 0.82
N ALA A 119 8.02 3.43 -0.42
CA ALA A 119 8.81 4.07 -1.48
C ALA A 119 8.50 5.56 -1.75
N PRO A 120 7.24 6.04 -1.74
CA PRO A 120 6.92 7.46 -1.94
C PRO A 120 7.52 8.38 -0.86
N ILE A 121 7.73 7.88 0.35
CA ILE A 121 8.34 8.64 1.46
C ILE A 121 9.80 8.99 1.13
N GLY A 122 10.47 8.15 0.34
CA GLY A 122 11.87 8.33 -0.05
C GLY A 122 12.16 9.55 -0.93
N ILE A 123 11.16 10.32 -1.36
CA ILE A 123 11.39 11.61 -2.02
C ILE A 123 11.96 12.66 -1.05
N TYR A 124 11.74 12.47 0.26
CA TYR A 124 12.23 13.38 1.28
C TYR A 124 13.67 13.00 1.66
N PRO A 125 14.60 13.97 1.71
CA PRO A 125 16.00 13.70 1.95
C PRO A 125 16.30 13.25 3.38
N THR A 126 15.44 13.60 4.34
CA THR A 126 15.62 13.23 5.75
C THR A 126 14.25 12.97 6.43
N PRO A 127 14.20 12.12 7.48
CA PRO A 127 12.97 11.80 8.19
C PRO A 127 12.33 12.97 8.97
N GLU A 128 13.08 14.01 9.31
CA GLU A 128 12.61 15.11 10.16
C GLU A 128 11.60 16.03 9.46
N LYS A 129 11.52 15.98 8.12
CA LYS A 129 10.58 16.82 7.34
C LYS A 129 9.11 16.48 7.54
N PHE A 130 8.80 15.39 8.25
CA PHE A 130 7.43 14.97 8.55
C PHE A 130 6.90 15.49 9.89
N HIS A 131 7.75 16.10 10.72
CA HIS A 131 7.29 16.76 11.95
C HIS A 131 6.74 18.12 11.56
N THR A 132 5.42 18.27 11.54
CA THR A 132 4.82 19.59 11.66
C THR A 132 5.31 20.19 12.98
N ASP A 133 5.88 21.39 12.94
CA ASP A 133 6.34 22.15 14.09
C ASP A 133 5.23 22.31 15.15
N GLU A 134 5.03 21.30 16.00
CA GLU A 134 4.51 21.53 17.34
C GLU A 134 5.63 22.22 18.10
N LYS A 135 5.53 23.55 18.17
CA LYS A 135 6.29 24.35 19.13
C LYS A 135 6.19 23.67 20.50
N LYS A 136 7.28 23.06 20.95
CA LYS A 136 7.44 22.65 22.35
C LYS A 136 7.13 23.87 23.22
N PRO A 137 6.20 23.79 24.17
CA PRO A 137 6.07 24.85 25.16
C PRO A 137 7.39 24.92 25.93
N SER A 138 8.03 26.07 25.87
CA SER A 138 9.14 26.44 26.74
C SER A 138 8.62 26.47 28.17
N PHE A 139 9.10 25.54 29.01
CA PHE A 139 9.07 25.65 30.46
C PHE A 139 10.42 26.20 30.94
#